data_AF-A0A1U8M2J1-F1
#
_entry.id   AF-A0A1U8M2J1-F1
#
_cell.length_a   1.000
_cell.length_b   1.000
_cell.length_c   1.000
_cell.angle_alpha   90.00
_cell.angle_beta   90.00
_cell.angle_gamma   90.00
#
_symmetry.space_group_name_H-M   'P 1'
#
loop_
_entity.id
_entity.type
_entity.pdbx_description
1 polymer ?
#
loop_
_entity_poly.entity_id
_entity_poly.type
_entity_poly.pdbx_seq_one_letter_code
_entity_poly.pdbx_strand_id
1 'polypeptide(L)'
;MYHQNHHHHHLHLPCLHCHPQSYIRMVQYMIERCLLLHMNRQQCVEALAKYASIRPCITVTVWKELQKENRGFFEAYFHAISQYKRFMGYYIQRKHGFQRKKRFWK
;
A
#
# COMPACT_ATOMS: atom_id res chain seq x y z
N MET A 1 -21.70 19.75 -37.01
CA MET A 1 -21.04 20.37 -35.83
C MET A 1 -20.82 19.27 -34.81
N TYR A 2 -19.62 18.70 -34.80
CA TYR A 2 -19.26 17.60 -33.89
C TYR A 2 -19.24 18.15 -32.45
N HIS A 3 -20.22 17.78 -31.64
CA HIS A 3 -20.13 17.96 -30.19
C HIS A 3 -19.57 16.67 -29.61
N GLN A 4 -18.27 16.69 -29.37
CA GLN A 4 -17.51 15.57 -28.84
C GLN A 4 -17.81 15.47 -27.33
N ASN A 5 -18.67 14.52 -26.95
CA ASN A 5 -18.94 14.16 -25.56
C ASN A 5 -17.66 13.56 -24.95
N HIS A 6 -16.82 14.42 -24.39
CA HIS A 6 -15.70 13.99 -23.55
C HIS A 6 -16.23 13.65 -22.15
N HIS A 7 -16.81 12.45 -22.01
CA HIS A 7 -17.00 11.82 -20.71
C HIS A 7 -15.63 11.48 -20.11
N HIS A 8 -14.98 12.47 -19.50
CA HIS A 8 -13.89 12.22 -18.58
C HIS A 8 -14.45 11.48 -17.37
N HIS A 9 -14.19 10.18 -17.27
CA HIS A 9 -14.28 9.42 -16.03
C HIS A 9 -13.26 10.00 -15.03
N HIS A 10 -13.58 11.14 -14.42
CA HIS A 10 -12.88 11.61 -13.24
C HIS A 10 -13.18 10.61 -12.12
N LEU A 11 -12.14 9.92 -11.64
CA LEU A 11 -12.18 9.26 -10.34
C LEU A 11 -12.64 10.32 -9.32
N HIS A 12 -13.90 10.26 -8.91
CA HIS A 12 -14.51 11.23 -8.02
C HIS A 12 -14.02 10.96 -6.59
N LEU A 13 -12.73 11.22 -6.35
CA LEU A 13 -12.14 11.19 -5.02
C LEU A 13 -12.85 12.26 -4.17
N PRO A 14 -13.42 11.92 -3.00
CA PRO A 14 -14.03 12.89 -2.11
C PRO A 14 -13.07 14.06 -1.84
N CYS A 15 -13.58 15.29 -1.81
CA CYS A 15 -12.77 16.43 -1.41
C CYS A 15 -12.58 16.44 0.10
N LEU A 16 -11.34 16.58 0.59
CA LEU A 16 -11.04 16.69 2.02
C LEU A 16 -11.76 17.91 2.66
N HIS A 17 -11.86 19.02 1.93
CA HIS A 17 -12.50 20.25 2.45
C HIS A 17 -14.03 20.15 2.47
N CYS A 18 -14.63 19.52 1.45
CA CYS A 18 -16.10 19.44 1.34
C CYS A 18 -16.68 18.24 2.12
N HIS A 19 -15.96 17.12 2.15
CA HIS A 19 -16.44 15.84 2.69
C HIS A 19 -15.31 15.14 3.49
N PRO A 20 -14.82 15.75 4.59
CA PRO A 20 -13.65 15.26 5.32
C PRO A 20 -13.82 13.82 5.80
N GLN A 21 -15.00 13.45 6.27
CA GLN A 21 -15.29 12.09 6.75
C GLN A 21 -15.19 11.04 5.63
N SER A 22 -15.75 11.33 4.46
CA SER A 22 -15.68 10.44 3.31
C SER A 22 -14.25 10.32 2.77
N TYR A 23 -13.48 11.41 2.80
CA TYR A 23 -12.07 11.39 2.43
C TYR A 23 -11.22 10.55 3.38
N ILE A 24 -11.41 10.70 4.70
CA ILE A 24 -10.68 9.91 5.69
C ILE A 24 -11.03 8.42 5.53
N ARG A 25 -12.31 8.07 5.37
CA ARG A 25 -12.72 6.67 5.12
C ARG A 25 -12.09 6.10 3.85
N MET A 26 -12.02 6.88 2.79
CA MET A 26 -11.34 6.46 1.56
C MET A 26 -9.84 6.21 1.80
N VAL A 27 -9.16 7.10 2.54
CA VAL A 27 -7.74 6.93 2.87
C VAL A 27 -7.52 5.69 3.74
N GLN A 28 -8.39 5.46 4.73
CA GLN A 28 -8.38 4.26 5.56
C GLN A 28 -8.52 2.99 4.71
N TYR A 29 -9.49 2.95 3.79
CA TYR A 29 -9.66 1.82 2.88
C TYR A 29 -8.41 1.55 2.03
N MET A 30 -7.75 2.61 1.53
CA MET A 30 -6.49 2.45 0.79
C MET A 30 -5.35 1.92 1.67
N ILE A 31 -5.31 2.34 2.94
CA ILE A 31 -4.37 1.80 3.94
C ILE A 31 -4.65 0.31 4.17
N GLU A 32 -5.91 -0.09 4.36
CA GLU A 32 -6.30 -1.50 4.54
C GLU A 32 -5.86 -2.36 3.35
N ARG A 33 -6.01 -1.85 2.12
CA ARG A 33 -5.48 -2.54 0.93
C ARG A 33 -3.96 -2.69 0.95
N CYS A 34 -3.23 -1.65 1.38
CA CYS A 34 -1.78 -1.76 1.57
C CYS A 34 -1.41 -2.77 2.66
N LEU A 35 -2.21 -2.87 3.72
CA LEU A 35 -2.01 -3.84 4.78
C LEU A 35 -2.14 -5.27 4.25
N LEU A 36 -3.18 -5.55 3.46
CA LEU A 36 -3.39 -6.84 2.79
C LEU A 36 -2.24 -7.22 1.84
N LEU A 37 -1.56 -6.24 1.26
CA LEU A 37 -0.38 -6.44 0.41
C LEU A 37 0.94 -6.57 1.20
N HIS A 38 0.87 -6.74 2.53
CA HIS A 38 2.01 -6.85 3.43
C HIS A 38 3.00 -5.67 3.36
N MET A 39 2.50 -4.48 3.03
CA MET A 39 3.32 -3.27 2.98
C MET A 39 3.56 -2.69 4.38
N ASN A 40 4.80 -2.31 4.64
CA ASN A 40 5.10 -1.51 5.83
C ASN A 40 4.65 -0.04 5.65
N ARG A 41 4.64 0.74 6.74
CA ARG A 41 4.18 2.14 6.73
C ARG A 41 4.82 2.98 5.63
N GLN A 42 6.13 2.86 5.42
CA GLN A 42 6.84 3.66 4.41
C GLN A 42 6.38 3.29 3.00
N GLN A 43 6.32 1.99 2.70
CA GLN A 43 5.84 1.50 1.40
C GLN A 43 4.40 1.92 1.13
N CYS A 44 3.54 1.86 2.15
CA CYS A 44 2.17 2.36 2.10
C CYS A 44 2.15 3.86 1.73
N VAL A 45 2.87 4.70 2.46
CA VAL A 45 2.93 6.16 2.20
C VAL A 45 3.42 6.45 0.77
N GLU A 46 4.49 5.81 0.32
CA GLU A 46 5.02 5.98 -1.02
C GLU A 46 4.02 5.51 -2.09
N ALA A 47 3.34 4.38 -1.87
CA ALA A 47 2.35 3.84 -2.80
C ALA A 47 1.12 4.76 -2.92
N LEU A 48 0.54 5.21 -1.81
CA LEU A 48 -0.64 6.11 -1.86
C LEU A 48 -0.27 7.47 -2.48
N ALA A 49 0.93 7.99 -2.21
CA ALA A 49 1.39 9.22 -2.84
C ALA A 49 1.54 9.07 -4.36
N LYS A 50 2.16 7.98 -4.81
CA LYS A 50 2.44 7.75 -6.23
C LYS A 50 1.19 7.38 -7.04
N TYR A 51 0.36 6.48 -6.51
CA TYR A 51 -0.73 5.85 -7.28
C TYR A 51 -2.10 6.45 -7.00
N ALA A 52 -2.31 7.08 -5.84
CA ALA A 52 -3.58 7.70 -5.46
C ALA A 52 -3.49 9.22 -5.28
N SER A 53 -2.32 9.82 -5.51
CA SER A 53 -2.07 11.27 -5.32
C SER A 53 -2.46 11.80 -3.93
N ILE A 54 -2.42 10.94 -2.90
CA ILE A 54 -2.72 11.33 -1.53
C ILE A 54 -1.46 11.95 -0.91
N ARG A 55 -1.60 13.11 -0.27
CA ARG A 55 -0.48 13.79 0.39
C ARG A 55 0.10 12.89 1.50
N PRO A 56 1.44 12.67 1.55
CA PRO A 56 2.06 11.79 2.55
C PRO A 56 1.68 12.10 4.00
N CYS A 57 1.55 13.38 4.35
CA CYS A 57 1.18 13.80 5.70
C CYS A 57 -0.22 13.30 6.12
N ILE A 58 -1.16 13.19 5.18
CA ILE A 58 -2.50 12.66 5.42
C ILE A 58 -2.39 11.17 5.73
N THR A 59 -1.74 10.39 4.87
CA THR A 59 -1.56 8.94 5.07
C THR A 59 -0.86 8.64 6.38
N VAL A 60 0.21 9.38 6.72
CA VAL A 60 0.92 9.23 8.00
C VAL A 60 0.01 9.51 9.18
N THR A 61 -0.84 10.54 9.10
CA THR A 61 -1.75 10.92 10.18
C THR A 61 -2.83 9.86 10.39
N VAL A 62 -3.54 9.48 9.32
CA VAL A 62 -4.59 8.44 9.39
C VAL A 62 -4.00 7.10 9.87
N TRP A 63 -2.83 6.70 9.37
CA TRP A 63 -2.14 5.49 9.80
C TRP A 63 -1.76 5.52 11.29
N LYS A 64 -1.38 6.67 11.83
CA LYS A 64 -1.07 6.83 13.26
C LYS A 64 -2.34 6.67 14.11
N GLU A 65 -3.44 7.28 13.72
CA GLU A 65 -4.70 7.15 14.46
C GLU A 65 -5.25 5.72 14.39
N LEU A 66 -5.22 5.06 13.22
CA LEU A 66 -5.59 3.65 13.07
C LEU A 66 -4.77 2.73 13.99
N GLN A 67 -3.46 2.95 14.09
CA GLN A 67 -2.60 2.21 15.01
C GLN A 67 -2.96 2.42 16.48
N LYS A 68 -3.29 3.65 16.88
CA LYS A 68 -3.67 3.95 18.27
C LYS A 68 -4.98 3.28 18.64
N GLU A 69 -5.95 3.28 17.74
CA GLU A 69 -7.27 2.68 17.96
C GLU A 69 -7.21 1.14 17.91
N ASN A 70 -6.28 0.57 17.13
CA ASN A 70 -6.23 -0.88 16.83
C ASN A 70 -4.86 -1.50 17.20
N ARG A 71 -4.33 -1.19 18.39
CA ARG A 71 -2.95 -1.55 18.77
C ARG A 71 -2.63 -3.04 18.61
N GLY A 72 -3.48 -3.91 19.13
CA GLY A 72 -3.27 -5.37 19.06
C GLY A 72 -3.25 -5.92 17.63
N PHE A 73 -4.07 -5.36 16.73
CA PHE A 73 -4.04 -5.72 15.32
C PHE A 73 -2.70 -5.33 14.68
N PHE A 74 -2.24 -4.09 14.89
CA PHE A 74 -1.00 -3.62 14.28
C PHE A 74 0.25 -4.31 14.84
N GLU A 75 0.26 -4.67 16.13
CA GLU A 75 1.32 -5.48 16.73
C GLU A 75 1.42 -6.86 16.05
N ALA A 76 0.28 -7.57 15.94
CA ALA A 76 0.23 -8.85 15.24
C ALA A 76 0.62 -8.72 13.75
N TYR A 77 0.16 -7.66 13.10
CA TYR A 77 0.47 -7.37 11.70
C TYR A 77 1.96 -7.14 11.45
N PHE A 78 2.63 -6.32 12.27
CA PHE A 78 4.07 -6.08 12.13
C PHE A 78 4.88 -7.35 12.39
N HIS A 79 4.46 -8.17 13.35
CA HIS A 79 5.06 -9.48 13.56
C HIS A 79 4.90 -10.37 12.31
N ALA A 80 3.71 -10.45 11.74
CA ALA A 80 3.44 -11.23 10.52
C ALA A 80 4.24 -10.75 9.30
N ILE A 81 4.36 -9.44 9.05
CA ILE A 81 5.18 -8.93 7.93
C ILE A 81 6.66 -9.30 8.12
N SER A 82 7.17 -9.23 9.35
CA SER A 82 8.58 -9.55 9.61
C SER A 82 8.91 -10.99 9.19
N GLN A 83 7.99 -11.92 9.48
CA GLN A 83 8.08 -13.31 9.06
C GLN A 83 7.94 -13.47 7.54
N TYR A 84 6.98 -12.79 6.91
CA TYR A 84 6.82 -12.80 5.45
C TYR A 84 8.07 -12.31 4.72
N LYS A 85 8.69 -11.21 5.18
CA LYS A 85 9.95 -10.69 4.62
C LYS A 85 11.09 -11.68 4.75
N ARG A 86 11.24 -12.30 5.93
CA ARG A 86 12.26 -13.33 6.17
C ARG A 86 12.04 -14.53 5.24
N PHE A 87 10.80 -15.01 5.15
CA PHE A 87 10.41 -16.09 4.24
C PHE A 87 10.73 -15.74 2.79
N MET A 88 10.18 -14.65 2.25
CA MET A 88 10.40 -14.21 0.87
C MET A 88 11.88 -13.94 0.55
N GLY A 89 12.67 -13.44 1.51
CA GLY A 89 14.12 -13.32 1.40
C GLY A 89 14.79 -14.66 1.07
N TYR A 90 14.38 -15.74 1.75
CA TYR A 90 14.87 -17.09 1.45
C TYR A 90 14.43 -17.60 0.07
N TYR A 91 13.19 -17.32 -0.38
CA TYR A 91 12.73 -17.73 -1.72
C TYR A 91 13.53 -17.04 -2.82
N ILE A 92 13.79 -15.74 -2.69
CA ILE A 92 14.58 -14.98 -3.65
C ILE A 92 16.02 -15.52 -3.67
N GLN A 93 16.65 -15.73 -2.52
CA GLN A 93 18.00 -16.28 -2.44
C GLN A 93 18.11 -17.69 -3.07
N ARG A 94 17.13 -18.57 -2.87
CA ARG A 94 17.10 -19.90 -3.50
C ARG A 94 16.97 -19.84 -5.02
N LYS A 95 16.16 -18.92 -5.57
CA LYS A 95 16.07 -18.73 -7.03
C LYS A 95 17.42 -18.32 -7.64
N HIS A 96 18.19 -17.46 -6.97
CA HIS A 96 19.55 -17.12 -7.43
C HIS A 96 20.56 -18.27 -7.28
N GLY A 97 20.41 -19.12 -6.26
CA GLY A 97 21.26 -20.31 -6.06
C GLY A 97 21.07 -21.39 -7.13
N PHE A 98 19.85 -21.58 -7.65
CA PHE A 98 19.57 -22.56 -8.70
C PHE A 98 20.14 -22.14 -10.07
N GLN A 99 20.16 -20.83 -10.35
CA GLN A 99 20.75 -20.29 -11.59
C GLN A 99 22.28 -20.44 -11.61
N ARG A 100 22.96 -20.45 -10.45
CA ARG A 100 24.41 -20.70 -10.36
C ARG A 100 24.80 -22.15 -10.69
N LYS A 101 23.93 -23.13 -10.40
CA LYS A 101 24.21 -24.57 -10.69
C LYS A 101 23.98 -24.99 -12.14
N LYS A 102 23.29 -24.18 -12.97
CA LYS A 102 23.16 -24.44 -14.42
C LYS A 102 24.42 -24.15 -15.23
N ARG A 103 25.45 -23.54 -14.64
CA ARG A 103 26.70 -23.19 -15.34
C ARG A 103 27.77 -24.28 -15.26
N PHE A 104 27.48 -25.40 -14.60
CA PHE A 104 28.42 -26.52 -14.37
C PHE A 104 28.11 -27.79 -15.17
N TRP A 105 27.09 -27.77 -16.03
CA TRP A 105 26.86 -28.83 -17.01
C TRP A 105 27.01 -28.21 -18.40
N LYS A 106 28.21 -28.33 -18.95
CA LYS A 106 28.56 -28.16 -20.37
C LYS A 106 29.44 -29.33 -20.76
#